data_AF-A0A401GZY9-F1
#
_entry.id   AF-A0A401GZY9-F1
#
_cell.length_a   1.000
_cell.length_b   1.000
_cell.length_c   1.000
_cell.angle_alpha   90.00
_cell.angle_beta   90.00
_cell.angle_gamma   90.00
#
_symmetry.space_group_name_H-M   'P 1'
#
loop_
_entity.id
_entity.type
_entity.pdbx_description
1 polymer ?
#
loop_
_entity_poly.entity_id
_entity_poly.type
_entity_poly.pdbx_seq_one_letter_code
_entity_poly.pdbx_strand_id
1 'polypeptide(L)'
;MMSVSTVRGSAPICAFPGCSKTAWRDSNGTFSAYCSRTHREKAAALSIDQTLCEHCGARPVYIENGRPLEFCGRRCATAYRNRTPSSPSTASTINECGLINCHRPVYVDQEGTSSKYCSHRHRRQAAQNGEAEECLLYVSANTARLPSLTASNSCGLDPKMKDGGKYIDFCSKTCKEDVISHAPIILQLRETHKAYKDVDTQFKNAWKHSITVPTVVQVWRIYGSKAINDRFLKYRQDVERRTGLTEGNNRRRWHGTIRACTLGDNDNLRDLCTSQSCSLCQIIRSSFQLARAGQRTNFGRFGAGIYTSATSSKANDYAVNSGGSPYKAMFLNEVVMGKGIKLTRDNVSLTEPPVGYDSVIGEPGGSLNYDESIVYTNDAIRPMFLVIYRG
;
A
#
# COMPACT_ATOMS: atom_id res chain seq x y z
N MET A 1 -41.34 34.20 -66.25
CA MET A 1 -41.75 33.68 -64.93
C MET A 1 -41.07 32.34 -64.71
N MET A 2 -40.03 32.29 -63.87
CA MET A 2 -39.69 31.14 -63.01
C MET A 2 -38.67 31.68 -61.99
N SER A 3 -39.18 32.01 -60.80
CA SER A 3 -38.38 32.45 -59.66
C SER A 3 -37.75 31.22 -59.00
N VAL A 4 -36.42 31.18 -58.95
CA VAL A 4 -35.68 30.19 -58.14
C VAL A 4 -35.62 30.72 -56.71
N SER A 5 -36.44 30.13 -55.83
CA SER A 5 -36.39 30.33 -54.39
C SER A 5 -35.09 29.77 -53.82
N THR A 6 -34.17 30.64 -53.41
CA THR A 6 -32.97 30.26 -52.66
C THR A 6 -33.35 30.08 -51.19
N VAL A 7 -33.32 28.83 -50.74
CA VAL A 7 -33.46 28.44 -49.33
C VAL A 7 -32.33 29.11 -48.53
N ARG A 8 -32.67 30.05 -47.64
CA ARG A 8 -31.73 30.63 -46.68
C ARG A 8 -31.39 29.57 -45.62
N GLY A 9 -30.26 28.90 -45.78
CA GLY A 9 -29.69 28.05 -44.73
C GLY A 9 -29.42 28.88 -43.47
N SER A 10 -29.87 28.37 -42.31
CA SER A 10 -29.61 28.98 -41.02
C SER A 10 -28.11 29.09 -40.76
N ALA A 11 -27.66 30.24 -40.27
CA ALA A 11 -26.25 30.45 -39.99
C ALA A 11 -25.79 29.53 -38.84
N PRO A 12 -24.69 28.78 -38.98
CA PRO A 12 -24.24 27.80 -38.00
C PRO A 12 -23.82 28.48 -36.68
N ILE A 13 -23.99 27.77 -35.56
CA ILE A 13 -23.62 28.24 -34.22
C ILE A 13 -22.15 27.88 -33.94
N CYS A 14 -21.47 28.72 -33.17
CA CYS A 14 -20.10 28.50 -32.73
C CYS A 14 -19.91 27.13 -32.06
N ALA A 15 -18.90 26.37 -32.49
CA ALA A 15 -18.58 25.05 -31.96
C ALA A 15 -17.86 25.06 -30.59
N PHE A 16 -17.75 26.21 -29.91
CA PHE A 16 -17.08 26.29 -28.61
C PHE A 16 -18.09 25.90 -27.50
N PRO A 17 -17.77 24.95 -26.60
CA PRO A 17 -18.71 24.49 -25.58
C PRO A 17 -19.30 25.66 -24.76
N GLY A 18 -20.64 25.72 -24.68
CA GLY A 18 -21.36 26.79 -23.97
C GLY A 18 -21.51 28.11 -24.73
N CYS A 19 -21.07 28.22 -25.98
CA CYS A 19 -21.28 29.40 -26.81
C CYS A 19 -22.50 29.26 -27.72
N SER A 20 -23.45 30.19 -27.63
CA SER A 20 -24.67 30.23 -28.46
C SER A 20 -24.61 31.25 -29.61
N LYS A 21 -23.46 31.92 -29.82
CA LYS A 21 -23.29 32.93 -30.87
C LYS A 21 -23.15 32.28 -32.25
N THR A 22 -23.66 32.92 -33.29
CA THR A 22 -23.46 32.53 -34.69
C THR A 22 -21.97 32.54 -35.04
N ALA A 23 -21.53 31.55 -35.80
CA ALA A 23 -20.15 31.43 -36.23
C ALA A 23 -19.76 32.57 -37.19
N TRP A 24 -18.47 32.91 -37.22
CA TRP A 24 -17.97 34.05 -37.98
C TRP A 24 -18.17 33.81 -39.48
N ARG A 25 -18.69 34.81 -40.21
CA ARG A 25 -18.85 34.74 -41.67
C ARG A 25 -17.71 35.48 -42.34
N ASP A 26 -16.95 34.77 -43.17
CA ASP A 26 -15.86 35.33 -43.96
C ASP A 26 -16.39 36.18 -45.12
N SER A 27 -15.52 37.01 -45.69
CA SER A 27 -15.86 37.96 -46.77
C SER A 27 -16.35 37.27 -48.06
N ASN A 28 -15.96 36.02 -48.28
CA ASN A 28 -16.41 35.15 -49.37
C ASN A 28 -17.77 34.47 -49.08
N GLY A 29 -18.38 34.73 -47.92
CA GLY A 29 -19.70 34.23 -47.54
C GLY A 29 -19.72 32.88 -46.81
N THR A 30 -18.57 32.22 -46.61
CA THR A 30 -18.46 30.96 -45.85
C THR A 30 -18.43 31.20 -44.34
N PHE A 31 -18.89 30.22 -43.55
CA PHE A 31 -18.86 30.31 -42.09
C PHE A 31 -17.67 29.52 -41.51
N SER A 32 -17.01 30.13 -40.54
CA SER A 32 -16.02 29.48 -39.67
C SER A 32 -16.70 28.48 -38.71
N ALA A 33 -15.92 27.63 -38.04
CA ALA A 33 -16.40 26.81 -36.93
C ALA A 33 -16.63 27.62 -35.64
N TYR A 34 -16.06 28.82 -35.51
CA TYR A 34 -16.09 29.61 -34.28
C TYR A 34 -16.55 31.06 -34.54
N CYS A 35 -17.20 31.68 -33.55
CA CYS A 35 -17.70 33.06 -33.68
C CYS A 35 -16.62 34.14 -33.48
N SER A 36 -15.43 33.78 -33.00
CA SER A 36 -14.34 34.71 -32.74
C SER A 36 -12.98 34.02 -32.81
N ARG A 37 -11.93 34.81 -33.06
CA ARG A 37 -10.54 34.35 -32.99
C ARG A 37 -10.20 33.78 -31.60
N THR A 38 -10.69 34.42 -30.53
CA THR A 38 -10.52 33.96 -29.15
C THR A 38 -11.13 32.59 -28.90
N HIS A 39 -12.33 32.30 -29.42
CA HIS A 39 -12.95 30.98 -29.27
C HIS A 39 -12.21 29.91 -30.07
N ARG A 40 -11.71 30.26 -31.26
CA ARG A 40 -10.86 29.37 -32.06
C ARG A 40 -9.55 29.04 -31.35
N GLU A 41 -8.89 30.06 -30.77
CA GLU A 41 -7.63 29.90 -30.02
C GLU A 41 -7.85 29.11 -28.72
N LYS A 42 -8.93 29.37 -27.98
CA LYS A 42 -9.29 28.58 -26.79
C LYS A 42 -9.69 27.15 -27.13
N ALA A 43 -10.42 26.93 -28.22
CA ALA A 43 -10.74 25.59 -28.69
C ALA A 43 -9.47 24.83 -29.10
N ALA A 44 -8.56 25.49 -29.82
CA ALA A 44 -7.24 24.93 -30.16
C ALA A 44 -6.40 24.63 -28.91
N ALA A 45 -6.46 25.49 -27.88
CA ALA A 45 -5.79 25.23 -26.60
C ALA A 45 -6.42 24.10 -25.78
N LEU A 46 -7.71 23.81 -25.99
CA LEU A 46 -8.43 22.69 -25.38
C LEU A 46 -8.29 21.39 -26.18
N SER A 47 -7.93 21.45 -27.46
CA SER A 47 -7.76 20.30 -28.35
C SER A 47 -6.30 19.91 -28.64
N ILE A 48 -5.32 20.62 -28.08
CA ILE A 48 -3.91 20.25 -28.13
C ILE A 48 -3.57 19.51 -26.83
N ASP A 49 -3.33 18.21 -26.99
CA ASP A 49 -2.66 17.36 -26.00
C ASP A 49 -1.42 18.10 -25.49
N GLN A 50 -1.40 18.42 -24.19
CA GLN A 50 -0.42 19.33 -23.58
C GLN A 50 0.97 18.69 -23.62
N THR A 51 1.68 18.91 -24.72
CA THR A 51 3.11 18.58 -24.82
C THR A 51 3.86 19.44 -23.81
N LEU A 52 4.47 18.77 -22.84
CA LEU A 52 5.26 19.39 -21.78
C LEU A 52 6.68 19.59 -22.26
N CYS A 53 7.34 20.63 -21.77
CA CYS A 53 8.72 20.95 -22.09
C CYS A 53 9.65 19.75 -21.85
N GLU A 54 10.46 19.41 -22.84
CA GLU A 54 11.37 18.25 -22.77
C GLU A 54 12.44 18.38 -21.68
N HIS A 55 12.79 19.61 -21.29
CA HIS A 55 13.76 19.86 -20.23
C HIS A 55 13.15 19.80 -18.81
N CYS A 56 12.04 20.51 -18.55
CA CYS A 56 11.50 20.62 -17.18
C CYS A 56 10.30 19.71 -16.89
N GLY A 57 9.59 19.23 -17.91
CA GLY A 57 8.41 18.36 -17.76
C GLY A 57 7.25 18.94 -16.95
N ALA A 58 7.33 20.18 -16.47
CA ALA A 58 6.37 20.80 -15.56
C ALA A 58 5.56 21.93 -16.20
N ARG A 59 6.04 22.46 -17.32
CA ARG A 59 5.42 23.58 -18.04
C ARG A 59 5.11 23.15 -19.47
N PRO A 60 3.98 23.57 -20.04
CA PRO A 60 3.69 23.38 -21.46
C PRO A 60 4.82 23.96 -22.32
N VAL A 61 5.05 23.34 -23.48
CA VAL A 61 5.99 23.87 -24.45
C VAL A 61 5.61 25.29 -24.90
N TYR A 62 6.62 26.09 -25.22
CA TYR A 62 6.42 27.44 -25.71
C TYR A 62 5.83 27.39 -27.13
N ILE A 63 4.82 28.20 -27.41
CA ILE A 63 4.19 28.27 -28.73
C ILE A 63 4.71 29.51 -29.45
N GLU A 64 5.41 29.31 -30.55
CA GLU A 64 5.90 30.39 -31.42
C GLU A 64 5.17 30.32 -32.76
N ASN A 65 4.48 31.41 -33.14
CA ASN A 65 3.70 31.49 -34.38
C ASN A 65 2.70 30.33 -34.57
N GLY A 66 2.07 29.87 -33.49
CA GLY A 66 1.11 28.77 -33.51
C GLY A 66 1.71 27.38 -33.63
N ARG A 67 3.05 27.24 -33.63
CA ARG A 67 3.75 25.94 -33.57
C ARG A 67 4.29 25.68 -32.15
N PRO A 68 4.00 24.51 -31.56
CA PRO A 68 4.63 24.11 -30.30
C PRO A 68 6.12 23.83 -30.53
N LEU A 69 6.99 24.46 -29.73
CA LEU A 69 8.42 24.15 -29.68
C LEU A 69 8.69 22.96 -28.75
N GLU A 70 9.94 22.55 -28.61
CA GLU A 70 10.36 21.45 -27.72
C GLU A 70 10.45 21.89 -26.24
N PHE A 71 10.60 23.20 -25.97
CA PHE A 71 10.91 23.72 -24.64
C PHE A 71 9.94 24.83 -24.20
N CYS A 72 9.71 24.98 -22.89
CA CYS A 72 8.86 26.04 -22.32
C CYS A 72 9.51 27.44 -22.32
N GLY A 73 10.75 27.55 -22.82
CA GLY A 73 11.46 28.82 -22.96
C GLY A 73 12.96 28.66 -23.22
N ARG A 74 13.62 29.76 -23.58
CA ARG A 74 15.05 29.80 -23.95
C ARG A 74 15.98 29.22 -22.89
N ARG A 75 15.70 29.44 -21.60
CA ARG A 75 16.50 28.86 -20.50
C ARG A 75 16.49 27.34 -20.51
N CYS A 76 15.33 26.74 -20.72
CA CYS A 76 15.19 25.28 -20.84
C CYS A 76 15.87 24.75 -22.11
N ALA A 77 15.76 25.48 -23.23
CA ALA A 77 16.45 25.11 -24.47
C ALA A 77 17.98 25.16 -24.33
N THR A 78 18.54 26.19 -23.69
CA THR A 78 20.00 26.33 -23.46
C THR A 78 20.52 25.28 -22.48
N ALA A 79 19.81 25.03 -21.38
CA ALA A 79 20.19 24.01 -20.41
C ALA A 79 20.17 22.60 -21.01
N TYR A 80 19.26 22.33 -21.94
CA TYR A 80 19.23 21.09 -22.70
C TYR A 80 20.44 20.96 -23.66
N ARG A 81 20.78 22.02 -24.39
CA ARG A 81 21.90 22.04 -25.37
C ARG A 81 23.29 21.96 -24.74
N ASN A 82 23.45 22.43 -23.51
CA ASN A 82 24.75 22.46 -22.82
C ASN A 82 25.10 21.16 -22.07
N ARG A 83 24.36 20.07 -22.26
CA ARG A 83 24.75 18.75 -21.75
C ARG A 83 25.90 18.20 -22.60
N THR A 84 27.13 18.28 -22.09
CA THR A 84 28.26 17.54 -22.65
C THR A 84 28.05 16.03 -22.44
N PRO A 85 28.10 15.20 -23.50
CA PRO A 85 28.21 13.76 -23.34
C PRO A 85 29.59 13.44 -22.81
N SER A 86 29.69 13.03 -21.54
CA SER A 86 30.92 12.47 -20.99
C SER A 86 31.22 11.14 -21.69
N SER A 87 32.47 11.02 -22.18
CA SER A 87 33.07 9.87 -22.86
C SER A 87 32.86 8.51 -22.13
N PRO A 88 32.99 7.39 -22.87
CA PRO A 88 32.59 6.07 -22.39
C PRO A 88 33.63 5.49 -21.44
N SER A 89 33.30 5.42 -20.16
CA SER A 89 33.96 4.52 -19.20
C SER A 89 33.06 3.31 -18.96
N THR A 90 33.56 2.16 -19.35
CA THR A 90 33.02 0.81 -19.14
C THR A 90 32.73 0.53 -17.66
N ALA A 91 31.46 0.66 -17.26
CA ALA A 91 30.85 -0.06 -16.13
C ALA A 91 29.30 0.08 -16.14
N SER A 92 28.61 -1.02 -16.51
CA SER A 92 27.34 -1.48 -15.93
C SER A 92 26.09 -0.56 -15.90
N THR A 93 25.28 -0.59 -16.96
CA THR A 93 23.80 -0.82 -16.97
C THR A 93 22.85 -0.22 -15.88
N ILE A 94 23.07 1.00 -15.35
CA ILE A 94 22.12 1.60 -14.35
C ILE A 94 21.47 2.93 -14.80
N ASN A 95 21.73 3.42 -16.00
CA ASN A 95 21.25 4.75 -16.39
C ASN A 95 19.93 4.78 -17.17
N GLU A 96 19.31 3.65 -17.53
CA GLU A 96 18.06 3.63 -18.30
C GLU A 96 16.80 3.56 -17.43
N CYS A 97 15.72 4.16 -17.93
CA CYS A 97 14.41 4.14 -17.29
C CYS A 97 13.92 2.70 -17.08
N GLY A 98 13.57 2.36 -15.84
CA GLY A 98 13.07 1.04 -15.47
C GLY A 98 11.63 0.74 -15.90
N LEU A 99 11.08 1.47 -16.88
CA LEU A 99 9.81 1.14 -17.55
C LEU A 99 10.16 0.29 -18.76
N ILE A 100 9.49 -0.84 -18.95
CA ILE A 100 9.71 -1.72 -20.11
C ILE A 100 9.57 -0.91 -21.40
N ASN A 101 10.51 -1.12 -22.34
CA ASN A 101 10.62 -0.42 -23.63
C ASN A 101 10.94 1.08 -23.55
N CYS A 102 11.45 1.58 -22.42
CA CYS A 102 11.93 2.95 -22.31
C CYS A 102 13.45 3.02 -22.13
N HIS A 103 14.16 3.59 -23.11
CA HIS A 103 15.62 3.74 -23.10
C HIS A 103 16.09 5.15 -22.68
N ARG A 104 15.19 5.98 -22.14
CA ARG A 104 15.55 7.33 -21.68
C ARG A 104 16.39 7.26 -20.40
N PRO A 105 17.31 8.21 -20.17
CA PRO A 105 18.07 8.23 -18.95
C PRO A 105 17.16 8.44 -17.73
N VAL A 106 17.49 7.83 -16.59
CA VAL A 106 16.76 8.04 -15.34
C VAL A 106 16.80 9.51 -14.90
N TYR A 107 15.75 9.94 -14.17
CA TYR A 107 15.75 11.27 -13.55
C TYR A 107 16.78 11.31 -12.42
N VAL A 108 17.54 12.40 -12.30
CA VAL A 108 18.46 12.67 -11.20
C VAL A 108 18.08 14.02 -10.61
N ASP A 109 17.90 14.09 -9.29
CA ASP A 109 17.60 15.34 -8.60
C ASP A 109 18.83 16.24 -8.47
N GLN A 110 18.67 17.41 -7.85
CA GLN A 110 19.74 18.42 -7.73
C GLN A 110 20.87 17.94 -6.82
N GLU A 111 20.55 17.03 -5.90
CA GLU A 111 21.44 16.40 -4.93
C GLU A 111 22.19 15.19 -5.53
N GLY A 112 21.93 14.83 -6.79
CA GLY A 112 22.58 13.73 -7.48
C GLY A 112 21.95 12.35 -7.21
N THR A 113 20.80 12.29 -6.57
CA THR A 113 20.08 11.03 -6.31
C THR A 113 19.33 10.59 -7.56
N SER A 114 19.64 9.39 -8.06
CA SER A 114 18.96 8.82 -9.22
C SER A 114 17.63 8.16 -8.85
N SER A 115 16.61 8.44 -9.67
CA SER A 115 15.34 7.73 -9.73
C SER A 115 15.52 6.40 -10.48
N LYS A 116 14.55 5.48 -10.34
CA LYS A 116 14.44 4.30 -11.22
C LYS A 116 13.83 4.65 -12.59
N TYR A 117 13.14 5.77 -12.70
CA TYR A 117 12.36 6.15 -13.89
C TYR A 117 12.76 7.53 -14.40
N CYS A 118 12.67 7.75 -15.70
CA CYS A 118 13.01 9.03 -16.33
C CYS A 118 12.00 10.16 -16.06
N SER A 119 10.78 9.81 -15.61
CA SER A 119 9.71 10.78 -15.31
C SER A 119 8.71 10.21 -14.31
N HIS A 120 7.94 11.11 -13.69
CA HIS A 120 6.82 10.73 -12.81
C HIS A 120 5.73 9.95 -13.56
N ARG A 121 5.50 10.28 -14.83
CA ARG A 121 4.58 9.55 -15.72
C ARG A 121 5.01 8.08 -15.90
N HIS A 122 6.27 7.84 -16.25
CA HIS A 122 6.77 6.47 -16.47
C HIS A 122 6.83 5.68 -15.16
N ARG A 123 7.12 6.37 -14.07
CA ARG A 123 7.03 5.82 -12.72
C ARG A 123 5.62 5.26 -12.43
N ARG A 124 4.56 6.03 -12.71
CA ARG A 124 3.16 5.57 -12.57
C ARG A 124 2.80 4.46 -13.56
N GLN A 125 3.19 4.62 -14.80
CA GLN A 125 2.90 3.64 -15.85
C GLN A 125 3.49 2.27 -15.51
N ALA A 126 4.69 2.21 -14.94
CA ALA A 126 5.28 0.95 -14.48
C ALA A 126 4.45 0.28 -13.38
N ALA A 127 3.86 1.06 -12.47
CA ALA A 127 2.98 0.53 -11.43
C ALA A 127 1.66 0.01 -12.04
N GLN A 128 1.05 0.77 -12.95
CA GLN A 128 -0.17 0.40 -13.67
C GLN A 128 0.01 -0.84 -14.56
N ASN A 129 1.18 -1.01 -15.16
CA ASN A 129 1.54 -2.18 -15.96
C ASN A 129 1.87 -3.42 -15.10
N GLY A 130 1.92 -3.29 -13.77
CA GLY A 130 2.34 -4.37 -12.86
C GLY A 130 3.85 -4.64 -12.85
N GLU A 131 4.66 -3.75 -13.42
CA GLU A 131 6.13 -3.82 -13.45
C GLU A 131 6.77 -3.35 -12.12
N ALA A 132 6.00 -2.65 -11.28
CA ALA A 132 6.39 -2.24 -9.95
C ALA A 132 5.21 -2.30 -8.98
N GLU A 133 5.48 -2.67 -7.72
CA GLU A 133 4.45 -2.65 -6.68
C GLU A 133 4.10 -1.22 -6.29
N GLU A 134 2.81 -0.96 -6.19
CA GLU A 134 2.23 0.34 -5.87
C GLU A 134 2.37 0.66 -4.38
N CYS A 135 2.39 1.95 -4.06
CA CYS A 135 2.32 2.45 -2.69
C CYS A 135 1.06 1.93 -1.99
N LEU A 136 1.19 1.51 -0.73
CA LEU A 136 0.05 1.09 0.08
C LEU A 136 -0.84 2.27 0.52
N LEU A 137 -0.34 3.50 0.44
CA LEU A 137 -1.10 4.70 0.76
C LEU A 137 -1.99 5.08 -0.42
N TYR A 138 -3.04 4.28 -0.60
CA TYR A 138 -4.12 4.53 -1.54
C TYR A 138 -5.28 5.20 -0.82
N VAL A 139 -5.66 6.40 -1.26
CA VAL A 139 -6.91 7.04 -0.88
C VAL A 139 -7.85 6.84 -2.06
N SER A 140 -8.78 5.88 -1.96
CA SER A 140 -9.78 5.68 -3.01
C SER A 140 -10.55 6.98 -3.24
N ALA A 141 -10.77 7.35 -4.50
CA ALA A 141 -11.51 8.55 -4.89
C ALA A 141 -12.93 8.61 -4.29
N ASN A 142 -13.49 7.45 -3.92
CA ASN A 142 -14.82 7.31 -3.33
C ASN A 142 -14.80 7.06 -1.81
N THR A 143 -13.63 6.96 -1.19
CA THR A 143 -13.53 6.91 0.28
C THR A 143 -13.46 8.32 0.83
N ALA A 144 -14.23 8.61 1.87
CA ALA A 144 -13.94 9.76 2.72
C ALA A 144 -12.44 9.68 3.06
N ARG A 145 -11.69 10.73 2.65
CA ARG A 145 -10.28 10.91 2.97
C ARG A 145 -10.11 10.52 4.45
N LEU A 146 -9.10 9.75 4.82
CA LEU A 146 -8.66 9.79 6.23
C LEU A 146 -8.34 11.26 6.47
N PRO A 147 -9.16 12.02 7.21
CA PRO A 147 -9.18 13.48 7.10
C PRO A 147 -7.84 14.13 7.43
N SER A 148 -6.97 13.37 8.11
CA SER A 148 -5.71 13.79 8.66
C SER A 148 -4.48 13.39 7.82
N LEU A 149 -4.62 12.53 6.79
CA LEU A 149 -3.47 12.17 5.95
C LEU A 149 -3.14 13.29 4.95
N THR A 150 -1.88 13.71 4.97
CA THR A 150 -1.33 14.76 4.09
C THR A 150 -0.98 14.25 2.69
N ALA A 151 -0.99 12.93 2.49
CA ALA A 151 -0.64 12.31 1.22
C ALA A 151 -1.58 12.71 0.06
N SER A 152 -1.00 12.82 -1.14
CA SER A 152 -1.76 13.05 -2.36
C SER A 152 -2.67 11.86 -2.66
N ASN A 153 -3.89 12.13 -3.15
CA ASN A 153 -4.82 11.08 -3.62
C ASN A 153 -4.21 10.17 -4.70
N SER A 154 -3.10 10.59 -5.31
CA SER A 154 -2.41 9.86 -6.37
C SER A 154 -1.24 8.99 -5.90
N CYS A 155 -0.91 8.98 -4.60
CA CYS A 155 0.22 8.21 -4.06
C CYS A 155 0.08 6.70 -4.32
N GLY A 156 -1.13 6.14 -4.25
CA GLY A 156 -1.40 4.72 -4.54
C GLY A 156 -1.23 4.31 -6.02
N LEU A 157 -0.98 5.26 -6.91
CA LEU A 157 -0.59 5.01 -8.31
C LEU A 157 0.92 5.06 -8.51
N ASP A 158 1.66 5.56 -7.53
CA ASP A 158 3.11 5.63 -7.58
C ASP A 158 3.71 4.34 -6.99
N PRO A 159 4.79 3.81 -7.58
CA PRO A 159 5.48 2.64 -7.08
C PRO A 159 6.19 2.92 -5.76
N LYS A 160 6.30 1.87 -4.96
CA LYS A 160 7.10 1.79 -3.74
C LYS A 160 8.53 2.27 -3.98
N MET A 161 9.07 3.07 -3.05
CA MET A 161 10.46 3.52 -3.08
C MET A 161 11.38 2.57 -2.31
N LYS A 162 12.70 2.71 -2.52
CA LYS A 162 13.71 2.07 -1.69
C LYS A 162 14.16 3.01 -0.57
N ASP A 163 14.31 2.49 0.64
CA ASP A 163 14.90 3.14 1.80
C ASP A 163 15.99 2.20 2.36
N GLY A 164 17.25 2.64 2.40
CA GLY A 164 18.39 1.78 2.76
C GLY A 164 18.53 0.53 1.86
N GLY A 165 18.23 0.67 0.56
CA GLY A 165 18.33 -0.41 -0.43
C GLY A 165 17.14 -1.39 -0.47
N LYS A 166 16.22 -1.33 0.50
CA LYS A 166 15.03 -2.18 0.57
C LYS A 166 13.78 -1.41 0.16
N TYR A 167 12.87 -2.05 -0.57
CA TYR A 167 11.56 -1.42 -0.83
C TYR A 167 10.79 -1.27 0.48
N ILE A 168 10.27 -0.07 0.70
CA ILE A 168 9.28 0.20 1.75
C ILE A 168 7.89 0.17 1.14
N ASP A 169 6.87 0.05 1.98
CA ASP A 169 5.47 -0.01 1.54
C ASP A 169 4.94 1.29 0.90
N PHE A 170 5.76 2.33 0.81
CA PHE A 170 5.36 3.68 0.43
C PHE A 170 6.17 4.24 -0.73
N CYS A 171 5.59 5.17 -1.49
CA CYS A 171 6.26 5.85 -2.60
C CYS A 171 7.20 6.99 -2.17
N SER A 172 7.13 7.42 -0.91
CA SER A 172 8.01 8.45 -0.32
C SER A 172 8.22 8.25 1.19
N LYS A 173 9.27 8.87 1.75
CA LYS A 173 9.47 8.96 3.21
C LYS A 173 8.34 9.72 3.90
N THR A 174 7.83 10.77 3.28
CA THR A 174 6.66 11.52 3.78
C THR A 174 5.43 10.63 3.91
N CYS A 175 5.13 9.78 2.92
CA CYS A 175 4.01 8.83 3.02
C CYS A 175 4.21 7.83 4.17
N LYS A 176 5.45 7.38 4.38
CA LYS A 176 5.79 6.51 5.52
C LYS A 176 5.56 7.22 6.86
N GLU A 177 6.03 8.46 6.98
CA GLU A 177 5.88 9.28 8.19
C GLU A 177 4.42 9.61 8.48
N ASP A 178 3.64 9.96 7.46
CA ASP A 178 2.20 10.23 7.57
C ASP A 178 1.43 9.01 8.10
N VAL A 179 1.77 7.80 7.65
CA VAL A 179 1.15 6.57 8.19
C VAL A 179 1.59 6.30 9.63
N ILE A 180 2.87 6.54 9.95
CA ILE A 180 3.39 6.34 11.31
C ILE A 180 2.75 7.32 12.29
N SER A 181 2.55 8.58 11.90
CA SER A 181 1.95 9.62 12.76
C SER A 181 0.46 9.37 13.01
N HIS A 182 -0.23 8.68 12.11
CA HIS A 182 -1.65 8.33 12.23
C HIS A 182 -1.91 6.91 12.72
N ALA A 183 -0.85 6.15 13.03
CA ALA A 183 -1.00 4.82 13.60
C ALA A 183 -1.68 4.90 14.99
N PRO A 184 -2.56 3.93 15.35
CA PRO A 184 -2.78 2.66 14.68
C PRO A 184 -3.72 2.76 13.46
N ILE A 185 -3.30 2.19 12.34
CA ILE A 185 -4.05 2.18 11.07
C ILE A 185 -3.86 0.85 10.33
N ILE A 186 -4.86 0.45 9.55
CA ILE A 186 -4.76 -0.66 8.60
C ILE A 186 -4.82 -0.14 7.17
N LEU A 187 -3.94 -0.67 6.31
CA LEU A 187 -3.90 -0.36 4.88
C LEU A 187 -4.12 -1.64 4.08
N GLN A 188 -5.02 -1.61 3.11
CA GLN A 188 -5.35 -2.79 2.33
C GLN A 188 -4.18 -3.18 1.43
N LEU A 189 -3.95 -4.49 1.33
CA LEU A 189 -3.11 -5.07 0.30
C LEU A 189 -4.01 -5.56 -0.83
N ARG A 190 -3.87 -4.96 -2.02
CA ARG A 190 -4.38 -5.53 -3.27
C ARG A 190 -3.68 -6.84 -3.63
N GLU A 191 -4.36 -7.68 -4.41
CA GLU A 191 -3.84 -8.96 -4.90
C GLU A 191 -2.59 -8.84 -5.76
N THR A 192 -2.37 -7.66 -6.36
CA THR A 192 -1.16 -7.34 -7.14
C THR A 192 0.10 -7.27 -6.26
N HIS A 193 -0.05 -6.99 -4.96
CA HIS A 193 1.10 -6.89 -4.05
C HIS A 193 1.66 -8.26 -3.70
N LYS A 194 3.00 -8.36 -3.67
CA LYS A 194 3.71 -9.58 -3.27
C LYS A 194 3.38 -9.99 -1.84
N ALA A 195 3.22 -9.01 -0.94
CA ALA A 195 2.84 -9.27 0.44
C ALA A 195 1.45 -9.91 0.55
N TYR A 196 0.48 -9.55 -0.31
CA TYR A 196 -0.82 -10.23 -0.36
C TYR A 196 -0.63 -11.72 -0.70
N LYS A 197 0.08 -11.99 -1.80
CA LYS A 197 0.31 -13.36 -2.29
C LYS A 197 1.06 -14.23 -1.28
N ASP A 198 2.05 -13.66 -0.61
CA ASP A 198 2.83 -14.33 0.44
C ASP A 198 1.95 -14.66 1.67
N VAL A 199 1.12 -13.73 2.12
CA VAL A 199 0.19 -13.97 3.25
C VAL A 199 -0.89 -14.98 2.87
N ASP A 200 -1.50 -14.86 1.70
CA ASP A 200 -2.51 -15.80 1.18
C ASP A 200 -1.94 -17.21 1.02
N THR A 201 -0.74 -17.33 0.43
CA THR A 201 -0.03 -18.61 0.29
C THR A 201 0.29 -19.20 1.66
N GLN A 202 0.80 -18.40 2.61
CA GLN A 202 1.07 -18.87 3.96
C GLN A 202 -0.21 -19.31 4.67
N PHE A 203 -1.32 -18.58 4.51
CA PHE A 203 -2.61 -18.93 5.10
C PHE A 203 -3.09 -20.29 4.62
N LYS A 204 -3.10 -20.50 3.30
CA LYS A 204 -3.54 -21.75 2.65
C LYS A 204 -2.63 -22.91 2.99
N ASN A 205 -1.32 -22.73 2.91
CA ASN A 205 -0.35 -23.78 3.22
C ASN A 205 -0.37 -24.17 4.70
N ALA A 206 -0.67 -23.24 5.60
CA ALA A 206 -0.80 -23.50 7.03
C ALA A 206 -2.18 -24.04 7.44
N TRP A 207 -3.12 -24.23 6.49
CA TRP A 207 -4.43 -24.79 6.78
C TRP A 207 -4.35 -26.32 6.79
N LYS A 208 -4.35 -26.93 7.98
CA LYS A 208 -4.04 -28.35 8.17
C LYS A 208 -5.17 -29.21 8.76
N HIS A 209 -6.19 -28.60 9.37
CA HIS A 209 -7.22 -29.36 10.11
C HIS A 209 -8.42 -29.78 9.26
N SER A 210 -8.62 -29.17 8.08
CA SER A 210 -9.74 -29.46 7.19
C SER A 210 -9.26 -29.59 5.75
N ILE A 211 -9.98 -30.39 4.97
CA ILE A 211 -9.76 -30.56 3.52
C ILE A 211 -10.15 -29.28 2.78
N THR A 212 -11.23 -28.61 3.22
CA THR A 212 -11.69 -27.36 2.59
C THR A 212 -10.90 -26.19 3.17
N VAL A 213 -10.05 -25.59 2.34
CA VAL A 213 -9.29 -24.39 2.66
C VAL A 213 -10.15 -23.14 2.40
N PRO A 214 -10.33 -22.25 3.39
CA PRO A 214 -11.10 -21.02 3.21
C PRO A 214 -10.52 -20.11 2.13
N THR A 215 -11.40 -19.30 1.54
CA THR A 215 -11.01 -18.26 0.59
C THR A 215 -10.64 -17.00 1.35
N VAL A 216 -9.41 -16.50 1.14
CA VAL A 216 -9.01 -15.15 1.58
C VAL A 216 -9.77 -14.11 0.76
N VAL A 217 -10.39 -13.16 1.45
CA VAL A 217 -11.22 -12.09 0.87
C VAL A 217 -10.49 -10.76 0.92
N GLN A 218 -9.82 -10.45 2.02
CA GLN A 218 -8.99 -9.25 2.16
C GLN A 218 -7.74 -9.56 2.96
N VAL A 219 -6.64 -8.88 2.65
CA VAL A 219 -5.45 -8.81 3.51
C VAL A 219 -5.13 -7.36 3.78
N TRP A 220 -4.91 -7.03 5.04
CA TRP A 220 -4.58 -5.68 5.48
C TRP A 220 -3.23 -5.68 6.17
N ARG A 221 -2.38 -4.72 5.82
CA ARG A 221 -1.14 -4.41 6.55
C ARG A 221 -1.49 -3.54 7.76
N ILE A 222 -1.04 -3.96 8.94
CA ILE A 222 -1.28 -3.24 10.20
C ILE A 222 -0.06 -2.39 10.56
N TYR A 223 -0.27 -1.10 10.79
CA TYR A 223 0.72 -0.19 11.34
C TYR A 223 0.33 0.17 12.76
N GLY A 224 1.05 -0.39 13.74
CA GLY A 224 0.93 0.00 15.15
C GLY A 224 1.63 1.31 15.45
N SER A 225 1.36 1.89 16.62
CA SER A 225 1.99 3.15 17.04
C SER A 225 3.52 3.03 17.11
N LYS A 226 4.22 4.16 16.95
CA LYS A 226 5.68 4.22 17.05
C LYS A 226 6.19 3.59 18.35
N ALA A 227 5.56 3.92 19.49
CA ALA A 227 5.96 3.38 20.79
C ALA A 227 5.88 1.85 20.87
N ILE A 228 4.82 1.23 20.30
CA ILE A 228 4.69 -0.23 20.26
C ILE A 228 5.78 -0.83 19.37
N ASN A 229 6.00 -0.25 18.19
CA ASN A 229 7.01 -0.73 17.25
C ASN A 229 8.43 -0.63 17.82
N ASP A 230 8.75 0.47 18.50
CA ASP A 230 10.06 0.68 19.11
C ASP A 230 10.33 -0.35 20.22
N ARG A 231 9.34 -0.63 21.08
CA ARG A 231 9.47 -1.67 22.11
C ARG A 231 9.67 -3.05 21.52
N PHE A 232 8.90 -3.42 20.49
CA PHE A 232 9.08 -4.69 19.79
C PHE A 232 10.47 -4.82 19.15
N LEU A 233 10.92 -3.79 18.43
CA LEU A 233 12.23 -3.79 17.79
C LEU A 233 13.37 -3.84 18.82
N LYS A 234 13.23 -3.11 19.93
CA LYS A 234 14.16 -3.17 21.05
C LYS A 234 14.22 -4.57 21.66
N TYR A 235 13.07 -5.18 21.96
CA TYR A 235 13.02 -6.55 22.49
C TYR A 235 13.69 -7.55 21.54
N ARG A 236 13.39 -7.44 20.24
CA ARG A 236 14.01 -8.28 19.19
C ARG A 236 15.54 -8.16 19.18
N GLN A 237 16.06 -6.93 19.20
CA GLN A 237 17.51 -6.67 19.25
C GLN A 237 18.14 -7.16 20.56
N ASP A 238 17.46 -6.99 21.68
CA ASP A 238 17.94 -7.44 22.99
C ASP A 238 18.02 -8.98 23.04
N VAL A 239 17.04 -9.69 22.48
CA VAL A 239 17.07 -11.16 22.33
C VAL A 239 18.18 -11.60 21.38
N GLU A 240 18.32 -10.97 20.22
CA GLU A 240 19.39 -11.27 19.26
C GLU A 240 20.78 -11.12 19.89
N ARG A 241 21.02 -10.01 20.60
CA ARG A 241 22.29 -9.78 21.30
C ARG A 241 22.55 -10.80 22.41
N ARG A 242 21.53 -11.21 23.16
CA ARG A 242 21.67 -12.17 24.25
C ARG A 242 21.84 -13.62 23.78
N THR A 243 21.21 -13.98 22.64
CA THR A 243 21.13 -15.38 22.19
C THR A 243 21.98 -15.69 20.96
N GLY A 244 22.43 -14.68 20.22
CA GLY A 244 23.08 -14.83 18.92
C GLY A 244 22.13 -15.25 17.79
N LEU A 245 20.83 -15.38 18.06
CA LEU A 245 19.84 -15.76 17.04
C LEU A 245 19.46 -14.55 16.20
N THR A 246 19.73 -14.63 14.90
CA THR A 246 19.44 -13.56 13.94
C THR A 246 18.00 -13.07 14.05
N GLU A 247 17.84 -11.74 14.13
CA GLU A 247 16.56 -11.06 14.37
C GLU A 247 15.75 -11.62 15.55
N GLY A 248 16.42 -12.16 16.58
CA GLY A 248 15.80 -12.74 17.77
C GLY A 248 14.95 -13.99 17.48
N ASN A 249 15.27 -14.74 16.40
CA ASN A 249 14.43 -15.84 15.92
C ASN A 249 12.98 -15.40 15.70
N ASN A 250 12.78 -14.26 15.05
CA ASN A 250 11.46 -13.74 14.69
C ASN A 250 10.72 -14.70 13.76
N ARG A 251 9.46 -15.01 14.08
CA ARG A 251 8.61 -15.93 13.34
C ARG A 251 7.25 -15.31 13.07
N ARG A 252 6.69 -15.65 11.90
CA ARG A 252 5.29 -15.36 11.60
C ARG A 252 4.37 -16.39 12.25
N ARG A 253 3.37 -15.94 13.01
CA ARG A 253 2.41 -16.81 13.70
C ARG A 253 0.98 -16.30 13.62
N TRP A 254 0.04 -17.22 13.47
CA TRP A 254 -1.39 -16.98 13.40
C TRP A 254 -2.01 -16.80 14.78
N HIS A 255 -2.98 -15.90 14.89
CA HIS A 255 -3.79 -15.70 16.09
C HIS A 255 -5.24 -15.37 15.71
N GLY A 256 -6.18 -16.21 16.13
CA GLY A 256 -7.61 -15.94 16.04
C GLY A 256 -8.13 -15.31 17.33
N THR A 257 -9.06 -14.37 17.21
CA THR A 257 -9.65 -13.68 18.36
C THR A 257 -11.10 -13.27 18.08
N ILE A 258 -11.73 -12.57 19.01
CA ILE A 258 -13.09 -12.03 18.83
C ILE A 258 -13.04 -10.76 17.98
N ARG A 259 -13.76 -10.78 16.86
CA ARG A 259 -14.14 -9.59 16.10
C ARG A 259 -15.62 -9.28 16.35
N ALA A 260 -15.90 -8.20 17.07
CA ALA A 260 -17.25 -7.74 17.38
C ALA A 260 -17.71 -6.58 16.49
N CYS A 261 -17.14 -6.47 15.28
CA CYS A 261 -17.46 -5.46 14.28
C CYS A 261 -17.19 -6.00 12.86
N THR A 262 -17.27 -5.15 11.85
CA THR A 262 -17.05 -5.48 10.43
C THR A 262 -15.71 -4.95 9.89
N LEU A 263 -14.77 -4.61 10.79
CA LEU A 263 -13.44 -4.10 10.41
C LEU A 263 -12.77 -5.04 9.40
N GLY A 264 -12.33 -4.45 8.28
CA GLY A 264 -11.56 -5.09 7.23
C GLY A 264 -12.39 -5.77 6.15
N ASP A 265 -13.73 -5.79 6.25
CA ASP A 265 -14.57 -6.47 5.26
C ASP A 265 -14.45 -5.86 3.85
N ASN A 266 -14.19 -4.56 3.77
CA ASN A 266 -13.88 -3.83 2.53
C ASN A 266 -13.14 -2.51 2.83
N ASP A 267 -12.73 -1.81 1.78
CA ASP A 267 -11.94 -0.57 1.80
C ASP A 267 -12.53 0.55 2.67
N ASN A 268 -13.86 0.59 2.84
CA ASN A 268 -14.56 1.59 3.63
C ASN A 268 -14.59 1.26 5.12
N LEU A 269 -14.34 0.01 5.50
CA LEU A 269 -14.47 -0.48 6.88
C LEU A 269 -13.09 -0.64 7.54
N ARG A 270 -12.32 0.46 7.57
CA ARG A 270 -10.94 0.48 8.09
C ARG A 270 -10.78 1.07 9.49
N ASP A 271 -11.83 1.68 10.03
CA ASP A 271 -11.76 2.37 11.31
C ASP A 271 -11.98 1.41 12.49
N LEU A 272 -11.08 1.46 13.46
CA LEU A 272 -11.13 0.60 14.65
C LEU A 272 -12.30 1.01 15.55
N CYS A 273 -13.26 0.10 15.76
CA CYS A 273 -14.34 0.35 16.74
C CYS A 273 -13.80 0.49 18.18
N THR A 274 -14.54 1.19 19.03
CA THR A 274 -14.16 1.44 20.44
C THR A 274 -14.69 0.37 21.41
N SER A 275 -15.43 -0.62 20.92
CA SER A 275 -16.01 -1.66 21.77
C SER A 275 -14.94 -2.46 22.52
N GLN A 276 -15.15 -2.65 23.82
CA GLN A 276 -14.31 -3.51 24.66
C GLN A 276 -14.49 -5.00 24.35
N SER A 277 -15.63 -5.39 23.76
CA SER A 277 -15.87 -6.77 23.31
C SER A 277 -15.14 -7.12 22.01
N CYS A 278 -14.57 -6.12 21.31
CA CYS A 278 -13.82 -6.35 20.08
C CYS A 278 -12.32 -6.51 20.36
N SER A 279 -11.92 -7.69 20.84
CA SER A 279 -10.51 -8.03 21.08
C SER A 279 -9.61 -7.74 19.87
N LEU A 280 -10.12 -7.95 18.65
CA LEU A 280 -9.43 -7.63 17.41
C LEU A 280 -9.05 -6.15 17.33
N CYS A 281 -9.99 -5.22 17.50
CA CYS A 281 -9.70 -3.78 17.47
C CYS A 281 -8.80 -3.34 18.62
N GLN A 282 -8.94 -3.96 19.80
CA GLN A 282 -8.06 -3.68 20.95
C GLN A 282 -6.62 -4.11 20.66
N ILE A 283 -6.41 -5.30 20.08
CA ILE A 283 -5.08 -5.79 19.68
C ILE A 283 -4.45 -4.88 18.62
N ILE A 284 -5.19 -4.44 17.61
CA ILE A 284 -4.63 -3.48 16.62
C ILE A 284 -4.24 -2.16 17.29
N ARG A 285 -5.07 -1.69 18.23
CA ARG A 285 -4.87 -0.40 18.90
C ARG A 285 -3.65 -0.39 19.83
N SER A 286 -3.50 -1.42 20.65
CA SER A 286 -2.53 -1.45 21.75
C SER A 286 -1.49 -2.56 21.67
N SER A 287 -1.47 -3.35 20.58
CA SER A 287 -0.84 -4.67 20.53
C SER A 287 -1.45 -5.65 21.54
N PHE A 288 -0.83 -6.82 21.66
CA PHE A 288 -1.17 -7.84 22.64
C PHE A 288 -0.84 -7.38 24.06
N GLN A 289 -1.67 -7.82 25.00
CA GLN A 289 -1.50 -7.54 26.43
C GLN A 289 -1.60 -8.86 27.20
N LEU A 290 -0.53 -9.23 27.89
CA LEU A 290 -0.46 -10.44 28.74
C LEU A 290 -1.53 -10.41 29.83
N ALA A 291 -1.85 -9.23 30.36
CA ALA A 291 -2.95 -9.04 31.32
C ALA A 291 -4.33 -9.48 30.78
N ARG A 292 -4.47 -9.63 29.45
CA ARG A 292 -5.67 -10.14 28.78
C ARG A 292 -5.56 -11.61 28.38
N ALA A 293 -4.43 -12.27 28.65
CA ALA A 293 -4.25 -13.69 28.38
C ALA A 293 -5.27 -14.52 29.17
N GLY A 294 -5.83 -15.55 28.52
CA GLY A 294 -6.74 -16.49 29.17
C GLY A 294 -8.13 -15.95 29.53
N GLN A 295 -8.41 -14.64 29.44
CA GLN A 295 -9.70 -14.06 29.86
C GLN A 295 -10.95 -14.66 29.19
N ARG A 296 -10.79 -15.27 28.01
CA ARG A 296 -11.90 -15.92 27.28
C ARG A 296 -12.03 -17.41 27.58
N THR A 297 -10.90 -18.10 27.69
CA THR A 297 -10.87 -19.56 27.79
C THR A 297 -10.73 -20.04 29.23
N ASN A 298 -10.33 -19.15 30.15
CA ASN A 298 -9.92 -19.44 31.53
C ASN A 298 -8.89 -20.58 31.65
N PHE A 299 -8.23 -20.91 30.54
CA PHE A 299 -7.37 -22.06 30.40
C PHE A 299 -6.41 -21.85 29.23
N GLY A 300 -5.13 -22.09 29.50
CA GLY A 300 -4.07 -22.20 28.51
C GLY A 300 -3.13 -23.30 28.97
N ARG A 301 -2.75 -24.20 28.05
CA ARG A 301 -1.95 -25.40 28.36
C ARG A 301 -0.59 -25.08 28.96
N PHE A 302 -0.08 -23.88 28.69
CA PHE A 302 1.19 -23.34 29.15
C PHE A 302 0.98 -22.05 29.94
N GLY A 303 -0.10 -21.98 30.72
CA GLY A 303 -0.41 -20.89 31.64
C GLY A 303 -0.66 -19.53 30.98
N ALA A 304 -0.32 -18.47 31.70
CA ALA A 304 -0.65 -17.07 31.40
C ALA A 304 0.28 -16.46 30.34
N GLY A 305 0.21 -16.97 29.12
CA GLY A 305 0.99 -16.51 27.97
C GLY A 305 0.13 -15.99 26.81
N ILE A 306 0.78 -15.38 25.82
CA ILE A 306 0.16 -15.00 24.55
C ILE A 306 0.32 -16.17 23.57
N TYR A 307 -0.80 -16.81 23.22
CA TYR A 307 -0.84 -18.01 22.38
C TYR A 307 -0.97 -17.65 20.90
N THR A 308 -0.12 -18.26 20.09
CA THR A 308 -0.15 -18.19 18.63
C THR A 308 0.15 -19.57 18.04
N SER A 309 0.00 -19.75 16.73
CA SER A 309 0.27 -21.03 16.06
C SER A 309 0.93 -20.81 14.70
N ALA A 310 1.76 -21.74 14.24
CA ALA A 310 2.20 -21.79 12.85
C ALA A 310 1.09 -22.31 11.92
N THR A 311 0.04 -22.93 12.48
CA THR A 311 -1.08 -23.54 11.77
C THR A 311 -2.30 -22.60 11.77
N SER A 312 -2.73 -22.13 10.59
CA SER A 312 -3.84 -21.17 10.45
C SER A 312 -5.18 -21.78 10.86
N SER A 313 -5.41 -23.07 10.54
CA SER A 313 -6.64 -23.78 10.93
C SER A 313 -6.76 -23.97 12.46
N LYS A 314 -5.64 -24.03 13.20
CA LYS A 314 -5.64 -24.02 14.67
C LYS A 314 -6.03 -22.65 15.21
N ALA A 315 -5.46 -21.58 14.66
CA ALA A 315 -5.83 -20.22 15.03
C ALA A 315 -7.31 -19.92 14.71
N ASN A 316 -7.86 -20.51 13.64
CA ASN A 316 -9.27 -20.38 13.28
C ASN A 316 -10.23 -20.86 14.38
N ASP A 317 -9.87 -21.86 15.18
CA ASP A 317 -10.70 -22.33 16.31
C ASP A 317 -10.96 -21.21 17.35
N TYR A 318 -10.11 -20.18 17.33
CA TYR A 318 -10.22 -19.02 18.21
C TYR A 318 -10.79 -17.78 17.50
N ALA A 319 -10.97 -17.82 16.18
CA ALA A 319 -11.53 -16.74 15.38
C ALA A 319 -13.06 -16.71 15.49
N VAL A 320 -13.56 -15.79 16.32
CA VAL A 320 -14.99 -15.62 16.59
C VAL A 320 -15.45 -14.31 15.97
N ASN A 321 -16.52 -14.36 15.18
CA ASN A 321 -17.15 -13.16 14.67
C ASN A 321 -18.52 -12.98 15.33
N SER A 322 -18.66 -11.91 16.09
CA SER A 322 -19.88 -11.53 16.82
C SER A 322 -20.43 -10.17 16.35
N GLY A 323 -19.85 -9.58 15.31
CA GLY A 323 -20.20 -8.26 14.79
C GLY A 323 -21.16 -8.28 13.60
N GLY A 324 -21.76 -9.43 13.27
CA GLY A 324 -22.68 -9.58 12.14
C GLY A 324 -22.04 -9.64 10.75
N SER A 325 -20.70 -9.64 10.65
CA SER A 325 -20.04 -9.84 9.36
C SER A 325 -20.20 -11.29 8.86
N PRO A 326 -20.30 -11.53 7.54
CA PRO A 326 -20.29 -12.89 6.99
C PRO A 326 -18.87 -13.51 6.97
N TYR A 327 -17.83 -12.74 7.28
CA TYR A 327 -16.44 -13.19 7.19
C TYR A 327 -15.82 -13.52 8.54
N LYS A 328 -14.78 -14.34 8.55
CA LYS A 328 -13.91 -14.51 9.71
C LYS A 328 -12.67 -13.64 9.56
N ALA A 329 -12.00 -13.42 10.68
CA ALA A 329 -10.82 -12.57 10.76
C ALA A 329 -9.75 -13.23 11.64
N MET A 330 -8.49 -13.20 11.19
CA MET A 330 -7.35 -13.63 12.00
C MET A 330 -6.12 -12.77 11.72
N PHE A 331 -5.22 -12.70 12.71
CA PHE A 331 -3.95 -12.02 12.56
C PHE A 331 -2.87 -12.97 12.06
N LEU A 332 -1.97 -12.43 11.25
CA LEU A 332 -0.61 -12.92 11.11
C LEU A 332 0.32 -11.93 11.82
N ASN A 333 1.08 -12.44 12.79
CA ASN A 333 1.86 -11.63 13.72
C ASN A 333 3.36 -11.85 13.48
N GLU A 334 4.18 -10.87 13.86
CA GLU A 334 5.59 -11.11 14.13
C GLU A 334 5.77 -11.48 15.59
N VAL A 335 6.48 -12.57 15.84
CA VAL A 335 6.72 -13.13 17.18
C VAL A 335 8.21 -13.42 17.36
N VAL A 336 8.86 -12.72 18.28
CA VAL A 336 10.24 -12.95 18.67
C VAL A 336 10.29 -14.18 19.56
N MET A 337 10.61 -15.34 18.98
CA MET A 337 10.60 -16.61 19.71
C MET A 337 11.86 -16.79 20.56
N GLY A 338 12.97 -16.12 20.23
CA GLY A 338 14.26 -16.32 20.87
C GLY A 338 14.64 -17.80 20.96
N LYS A 339 15.20 -18.20 22.09
CA LYS A 339 15.42 -19.61 22.42
C LYS A 339 14.12 -20.21 22.96
N GLY A 340 13.41 -20.96 22.13
CA GLY A 340 12.18 -21.66 22.51
C GLY A 340 12.44 -23.01 23.18
N ILE A 341 11.71 -23.33 24.24
CA ILE A 341 11.67 -24.68 24.82
C ILE A 341 10.51 -25.47 24.24
N LYS A 342 10.75 -26.71 23.85
CA LYS A 342 9.72 -27.63 23.39
C LYS A 342 9.13 -28.38 24.58
N LEU A 343 7.81 -28.31 24.74
CA LEU A 343 7.08 -29.01 25.79
C LEU A 343 6.02 -29.92 25.15
N THR A 344 5.90 -31.13 25.65
CA THR A 344 4.94 -32.16 25.19
C THR A 344 3.86 -32.50 26.23
N ARG A 345 3.91 -31.84 27.39
CA ARG A 345 2.95 -31.97 28.49
C ARG A 345 2.50 -30.58 28.93
N ASP A 346 1.23 -30.48 29.28
CA ASP A 346 0.65 -29.24 29.79
C ASP A 346 1.38 -28.79 31.06
N ASN A 347 1.62 -27.48 31.17
CA ASN A 347 2.10 -26.81 32.37
C ASN A 347 1.34 -25.49 32.55
N VAL A 348 0.14 -25.61 33.14
CA VAL A 348 -0.81 -24.50 33.26
C VAL A 348 -0.39 -23.42 34.27
N SER A 349 0.65 -23.66 35.07
CA SER A 349 1.13 -22.71 36.08
C SER A 349 2.18 -21.72 35.55
N LEU A 350 2.62 -21.87 34.30
CA LEU A 350 3.61 -20.97 33.71
C LEU A 350 3.09 -19.53 33.63
N THR A 351 3.89 -18.59 34.11
CA THR A 351 3.67 -17.15 33.97
C THR A 351 4.81 -16.45 33.23
N GLU A 352 5.90 -17.19 32.98
CA GLU A 352 7.10 -16.79 32.25
C GLU A 352 7.70 -18.02 31.55
N PRO A 353 8.58 -17.85 30.54
CA PRO A 353 9.26 -19.00 29.95
C PRO A 353 10.18 -19.66 31.00
N PRO A 354 10.40 -20.99 30.94
CA PRO A 354 11.37 -21.66 31.79
C PRO A 354 12.77 -21.02 31.72
N VAL A 355 13.52 -21.08 32.82
CA VAL A 355 14.84 -20.44 32.96
C VAL A 355 15.74 -20.75 31.76
N GLY A 356 16.29 -19.70 31.16
CA GLY A 356 17.20 -19.80 30.01
C GLY A 356 16.49 -19.91 28.65
N TYR A 357 15.18 -19.69 28.59
CA TYR A 357 14.37 -19.64 27.37
C TYR A 357 13.57 -18.34 27.26
N ASP A 358 13.09 -18.04 26.06
CA ASP A 358 12.33 -16.83 25.74
C ASP A 358 10.86 -17.12 25.38
N SER A 359 10.57 -18.36 25.01
CA SER A 359 9.25 -18.82 24.59
C SER A 359 9.06 -20.31 24.85
N VAL A 360 7.79 -20.75 24.79
CA VAL A 360 7.40 -22.15 24.82
C VAL A 360 6.82 -22.55 23.45
N ILE A 361 7.19 -23.74 23.00
CA ILE A 361 6.65 -24.41 21.81
C ILE A 361 5.96 -25.68 22.30
N GLY A 362 4.63 -25.70 22.25
CA GLY A 362 3.85 -26.92 22.40
C GLY A 362 4.01 -27.76 21.13
N GLU A 363 4.68 -28.90 21.22
CA GLU A 363 4.82 -29.81 20.07
C GLU A 363 3.69 -30.85 20.06
N PRO A 364 3.09 -31.13 18.89
CA PRO A 364 2.15 -32.24 18.76
C PRO A 364 2.74 -33.54 19.29
N GLY A 365 2.02 -34.21 20.19
CA GLY A 365 2.48 -35.37 20.95
C GLY A 365 1.90 -35.40 22.37
N GLY A 366 1.66 -36.59 22.91
CA GLY A 366 1.00 -36.73 24.22
C GLY A 366 -0.45 -36.21 24.19
N SER A 367 -0.74 -35.16 24.96
CA SER A 367 -2.08 -34.52 25.02
C SER A 367 -2.27 -33.37 24.01
N LEU A 368 -1.23 -33.05 23.22
CA LEU A 368 -1.22 -31.97 22.24
C LEU A 368 -1.49 -32.49 20.84
N ASN A 369 -2.52 -31.94 20.20
CA ASN A 369 -2.87 -32.29 18.83
C ASN A 369 -2.19 -31.36 17.79
N TYR A 370 -1.80 -30.15 18.19
CA TYR A 370 -1.37 -29.08 17.27
C TYR A 370 -0.28 -28.21 17.88
N ASP A 371 0.46 -27.51 17.03
CA ASP A 371 1.52 -26.62 17.47
C ASP A 371 0.98 -25.34 18.13
N GLU A 372 1.58 -24.98 19.26
CA GLU A 372 1.33 -23.72 19.95
C GLU A 372 2.67 -23.02 20.20
N SER A 373 2.72 -21.72 19.96
CA SER A 373 3.86 -20.85 20.22
C SER A 373 3.44 -19.80 21.24
N ILE A 374 4.09 -19.79 22.41
CA ILE A 374 3.70 -18.99 23.56
C ILE A 374 4.84 -18.07 23.96
N VAL A 375 4.54 -16.77 24.05
CA VAL A 375 5.43 -15.74 24.60
C VAL A 375 4.80 -15.10 25.83
N TYR A 376 5.62 -14.65 26.77
CA TYR A 376 5.18 -14.16 28.08
C TYR A 376 5.52 -12.68 28.31
N THR A 377 5.63 -11.92 27.22
CA THR A 377 5.80 -10.46 27.30
C THR A 377 5.13 -9.79 26.09
N ASN A 378 4.56 -8.62 26.31
CA ASN A 378 3.86 -7.84 25.28
C ASN A 378 4.80 -7.43 24.14
N ASP A 379 6.07 -7.23 24.44
CA ASP A 379 7.05 -6.72 23.49
C ASP A 379 7.61 -7.82 22.57
N ALA A 380 7.31 -9.09 22.85
CA ALA A 380 7.71 -10.22 22.00
C ALA A 380 6.82 -10.41 20.77
N ILE A 381 5.69 -9.69 20.66
CA ILE A 381 4.72 -9.90 19.60
C ILE A 381 4.06 -8.60 19.15
N ARG A 382 3.82 -8.48 17.84
CA ARG A 382 2.96 -7.45 17.27
C ARG A 382 2.12 -7.96 16.10
N PRO A 383 0.89 -7.46 15.93
CA PRO A 383 0.08 -7.79 14.75
C PRO A 383 0.69 -7.14 13.50
N MET A 384 0.89 -7.93 12.44
CA MET A 384 1.51 -7.48 11.19
C MET A 384 0.51 -7.40 10.04
N PHE A 385 -0.34 -8.41 9.92
CA PHE A 385 -1.41 -8.46 8.94
C PHE A 385 -2.72 -8.90 9.58
N LEU A 386 -3.83 -8.39 9.04
CA LEU A 386 -5.18 -8.87 9.30
C LEU A 386 -5.70 -9.56 8.02
N VAL A 387 -6.08 -10.83 8.14
CA VAL A 387 -6.65 -11.63 7.05
C VAL A 387 -8.14 -11.77 7.29
N ILE A 388 -8.94 -11.34 6.32
CA ILE A 388 -10.38 -11.56 6.26
C ILE A 388 -10.63 -12.70 5.29
N TYR A 389 -11.42 -13.69 5.69
CA TYR A 389 -11.62 -14.91 4.92
C TYR A 389 -13.04 -15.46 5.10
N ARG A 390 -13.48 -16.28 4.15
CA ARG A 390 -14.75 -17.04 4.20
C ARG A 390 -14.47 -18.51 4.00
N GLY A 391 -15.14 -19.35 4.77
CA GLY A 391 -15.00 -20.80 4.74
C GLY A 391 -16.36 -21.47 4.80
#